data_AF-A0A0B6YBB9-F1
#
_entry.id   AF-A0A0B6YBB9-F1
#
_cell.length_a   1.000
_cell.length_b   1.000
_cell.length_c   1.000
_cell.angle_alpha   90.00
_cell.angle_beta   90.00
_cell.angle_gamma   90.00
#
_symmetry.space_group_name_H-M   'P 1'
#
loop_
_entity.id
_entity.type
_entity.pdbx_description
1 polymer ?
#
loop_
_entity_poly.entity_id
_entity_poly.type
_entity_poly.pdbx_seq_one_letter_code
_entity_poly.pdbx_strand_id
1 'polypeptide(L)' 'MVNECSKVKSWLDASEAAAESWMKLMHNTKDHSQRSLIALHLEDPEFYKSIHDIHHQDKMLMYA' A
#
# COMPACT_ATOMS: atom_id res chain seq x y z
N MET A 1 6.04 9.63 3.96
CA MET A 1 7.22 10.13 3.22
C MET A 1 8.35 10.47 4.18
N VAL A 2 9.60 10.17 3.84
CA VAL A 2 10.79 10.49 4.67
C VAL A 2 11.69 11.53 3.97
N ASN A 3 12.47 12.29 4.74
CA ASN A 3 13.47 13.22 4.21
C ASN A 3 14.85 12.56 4.07
N GLU A 4 15.83 13.31 3.55
CA GLU A 4 17.22 12.86 3.34
C GLU A 4 17.90 12.35 4.63
N CYS A 5 17.42 12.77 5.80
CA CYS A 5 17.90 12.34 7.11
C CYS A 5 17.14 11.14 7.70
N SER A 6 16.35 10.42 6.88
CA SER A 6 15.49 9.30 7.32
C SER A 6 14.46 9.67 8.39
N LYS A 7 14.05 10.95 8.46
CA LYS A 7 12.98 11.41 9.36
C LYS A 7 11.67 11.54 8.59
N VAL A 8 10.55 11.33 9.26
CA VAL A 8 9.21 11.53 8.68
C VAL A 8 9.11 12.99 8.21
N LYS A 9 8.84 13.18 6.91
CA LYS A 9 8.66 14.48 6.25
C LYS A 9 7.19 14.85 6.15
N SER A 10 6.35 13.88 5.80
CA SER A 10 4.91 14.06 5.59
C SER A 10 4.16 12.73 5.66
N TRP A 11 2.84 12.84 5.80
CA TRP A 11 1.88 11.75 5.78
C TRP A 11 1.05 11.85 4.50
N LEU A 12 0.70 10.70 3.93
CA LEU A 12 -0.28 10.62 2.85
C LEU A 12 -1.60 10.17 3.47
N ASP A 13 -2.60 11.04 3.45
CA ASP A 13 -3.93 10.74 3.97
C ASP A 13 -4.84 10.31 2.82
N ALA A 14 -5.13 9.01 2.76
CA ALA A 14 -6.00 8.43 1.75
C ALA A 14 -7.49 8.73 1.98
N SER A 15 -7.87 9.38 3.10
CA SER A 15 -9.24 9.79 3.40
C SER A 15 -9.64 11.11 2.73
N GLU A 16 -8.67 11.90 2.25
CA GLU A 16 -8.95 13.15 1.53
C GLU A 16 -9.66 12.87 0.21
N ALA A 17 -10.70 13.66 -0.09
CA ALA A 17 -11.50 13.50 -1.31
C ALA A 17 -10.67 13.63 -2.61
N ALA A 18 -9.56 14.37 -2.56
CA ALA A 18 -8.63 14.55 -3.66
C ALA A 18 -7.71 13.35 -3.91
N ALA A 19 -7.62 12.39 -2.97
CA ALA A 19 -6.91 11.14 -3.19
C ALA A 19 -7.78 10.22 -4.08
N GLU A 20 -7.73 10.43 -5.39
CA GLU A 20 -8.52 9.70 -6.38
C GLU A 20 -8.00 8.26 -6.66
N SER A 21 -6.97 7.81 -5.96
CA SER A 21 -6.38 6.50 -6.21
C SER A 21 -7.26 5.36 -5.70
N TRP A 22 -7.49 4.35 -6.56
CA TRP A 22 -8.17 3.10 -6.23
C TRP A 22 -7.47 2.33 -5.09
N MET A 23 -6.19 2.62 -4.83
CA MET A 23 -5.39 2.04 -3.75
C MET A 23 -6.02 2.23 -2.36
N LYS A 24 -6.82 3.28 -2.15
CA LYS A 24 -7.52 3.52 -0.87
C LYS A 24 -8.62 2.49 -0.57
N LEU A 25 -9.08 1.77 -1.59
CA LEU A 25 -10.14 0.76 -1.46
C LEU A 25 -9.58 -0.63 -1.11
N MET A 26 -8.26 -0.79 -1.05
CA MET A 26 -7.65 -2.07 -0.72
C MET A 26 -7.86 -2.43 0.74
N HIS A 27 -8.05 -3.72 0.99
CA HIS A 27 -8.33 -4.22 2.32
C HIS A 27 -7.06 -4.71 3.01
N ASN A 28 -7.05 -4.55 4.33
CA ASN A 28 -6.01 -5.12 5.19
C ASN A 28 -6.40 -6.53 5.66
N THR A 29 -5.40 -7.36 5.91
CA THR A 29 -5.50 -8.64 6.59
C THR A 29 -4.53 -8.68 7.77
N LYS A 30 -4.93 -9.36 8.85
CA LYS A 30 -4.06 -9.68 10.00
C LYS A 30 -3.41 -11.05 9.87
N ASP A 31 -3.71 -11.78 8.81
CA ASP A 31 -3.15 -13.08 8.51
C ASP A 31 -2.03 -12.93 7.48
N HIS A 32 -0.79 -13.16 7.90
CA HIS A 32 0.38 -13.09 7.03
C HIS A 32 0.28 -13.99 5.81
N SER A 33 -0.41 -15.14 5.92
CA SER A 33 -0.56 -16.09 4.83
C SER A 33 -1.48 -15.59 3.72
N GLN A 34 -2.36 -14.63 4.02
CA GLN A 34 -3.34 -14.09 3.08
C GLN A 34 -2.89 -12.80 2.40
N ARG A 35 -1.71 -12.27 2.75
CA ARG A 35 -1.17 -11.06 2.13
C ARG A 35 -0.82 -11.32 0.67
N SER A 36 -1.40 -10.57 -0.26
CA SER A 36 -1.04 -10.60 -1.68
C SER A 36 -0.18 -9.41 -2.10
N LEU A 37 -0.21 -8.31 -1.34
CA LEU A 37 0.49 -7.07 -1.65
C LEU A 37 1.39 -6.59 -0.51
N ILE A 38 2.51 -5.94 -0.86
CA ILE A 38 3.35 -5.18 0.06
C ILE A 38 3.43 -3.71 -0.37
N ALA A 39 3.39 -2.80 0.61
CA ALA A 39 3.70 -1.38 0.41
C ALA A 39 5.21 -1.21 0.30
N LEU A 40 5.67 -0.53 -0.74
CA LEU A 40 7.07 -0.18 -0.93
C LEU A 40 7.20 1.33 -1.10
N HIS A 41 8.14 1.90 -0.35
CA HIS A 41 8.60 3.27 -0.53
C HIS A 41 9.97 3.20 -1.20
N LEU A 42 9.99 3.18 -2.53
CA LEU A 42 11.22 3.13 -3.33
C LEU A 42 11.63 4.54 -3.76
N GLU A 43 10.69 5.33 -4.28
CA GLU A 43 10.81 6.75 -4.65
C GLU A 43 9.42 7.42 -4.53
N ASP A 44 9.30 8.72 -4.80
CA ASP A 44 8.00 9.41 -4.95
C ASP A 44 7.51 9.16 -6.39
N PRO A 45 6.41 8.41 -6.64
CA PRO A 45 5.31 8.06 -5.73
C PRO A 45 5.40 6.69 -5.02
N GLU A 46 4.59 6.47 -3.98
CA GLU A 46 4.49 5.15 -3.31
C GLU A 46 3.89 4.05 -4.21
N PHE A 47 4.44 2.82 -4.10
CA PHE A 47 4.02 1.68 -4.91
C PHE A 47 3.57 0.48 -4.08
N TYR A 48 2.70 -0.35 -4.66
CA TYR A 48 2.43 -1.70 -4.17
C TYR A 48 3.02 -2.75 -5.09
N LYS A 49 3.61 -3.79 -4.51
CA LYS A 49 4.16 -4.94 -5.24
C LYS A 49 3.45 -6.23 -4.81
N SER A 50 3.07 -7.06 -5.77
CA SER A 50 2.58 -8.41 -5.51
C SER A 50 3.70 -9.32 -5.03
N ILE A 51 3.40 -10.19 -4.07
CA ILE A 51 4.36 -11.19 -3.56
C ILE A 51 4.14 -12.58 -4.13
N HIS A 52 3.00 -12.79 -4.79
CA HIS A 52 2.63 -13.99 -5.53
C HIS A 52 1.67 -13.61 -6.67
N ASP A 53 1.42 -14.56 -7.57
CA ASP A 53 0.44 -14.38 -8.65
C ASP A 53 -0.97 -14.22 -8.07
N ILE A 54 -1.68 -13.18 -8.48
CA ILE A 54 -3.05 -12.88 -8.05
C ILE A 54 -3.97 -13.37 -9.16
N HIS A 55 -4.76 -14.41 -8.89
CA HIS A 55 -5.71 -14.94 -9.85
C HIS A 55 -6.96 -14.06 -9.96
N HIS A 56 -7.73 -14.28 -11.02
CA HIS A 56 -9.04 -13.66 -11.16
C HIS A 56 -9.90 -13.99 -9.91
N GLN A 57 -10.56 -12.97 -9.35
CA GLN A 57 -11.37 -13.03 -8.12
C GLN A 57 -10.61 -13.04 -6.79
N ASP A 58 -9.28 -13.15 -6.80
CA ASP A 58 -8.51 -13.04 -5.57
C ASP A 58 -8.60 -11.63 -4.99
N LYS A 59 -8.67 -11.56 -3.66
CA LYS A 59 -8.66 -10.28 -2.95
C LYS A 59 -7.22 -9.75 -2.91
N MET A 60 -7.09 -8.48 -3.28
CA MET A 60 -5.89 -7.69 -3.02
C MET A 60 -5.86 -7.31 -1.54
N LEU A 61 -4.96 -7.96 -0.79
CA LEU A 61 -4.86 -7.85 0.66
C LEU A 61 -3.46 -7.41 1.07
N MET A 62 -3.41 -6.35 1.85
CA MET A 62 -2.20 -5.87 2.50
C MET A 62 -2.14 -6.37 3.94
N TYR A 63 -0.95 -6.62 4.46
CA TYR A 63 -0.81 -6.90 5.90
C TYR A 63 -0.62 -5.60 6.67
N ALA A 64 -1.40 -5.40 7.74
CA ALA A 64 -1.35 -4.23 8.60
C ALA A 64 -1.52 -4.60 10.09
#